data_AF-A0A413Z2R9-F1
#
_entry.id   AF-A0A413Z2R9-F1
#
_cell.length_a   1.000
_cell.length_b   1.000
_cell.length_c   1.000
_cell.angle_alpha   90.00
_cell.angle_beta   90.00
_cell.angle_gamma   90.00
#
_symmetry.space_group_name_H-M   'P 1'
#
loop_
_entity.id
_entity.type
_entity.pdbx_description
1 polymer ?
#
loop_
_entity_poly.entity_id
_entity_poly.type
_entity_poly.pdbx_seq_one_letter_code
_entity_poly.pdbx_strand_id
1 'polypeptide(L)'
;MNWKKLLPAIIIVAAAVIALIIVLIVSFGHRGKKVPANASSTEETSSVSETDTDGNNTLSDKDEKEQDPQYSDNDGAMNQSASNGASVILSNSTNETSDTTVGVDVSKFQGTIDWAQAASSGVDFAMIRVGYRAQKTGVIYADTNAKYNMQQAAANGIKVGVYFFSSAVNEAEAIEEADWVADFIADYSITYPVAFDCEGFNTSESRQKSMTKAERTDVAVAFLQEIYDKGYTPMFYAACSELTNNSQWNIASLEKSFKIWVAQYPSAPYPETPSTSYTGTYSMWQYTNQGRVAGIGTNVDINVAYFGYSESNGSLSGETAAAASPDVEAGMVFTSVNDTVTAKDEVRLRDKPSQDTDATVIATLINGETITRTGTSSSGWSRLVYNGQTVYAVTSYLTTDLTPKATESPATGFNTKFTDCNDTVTPKEEVNLRNKPSVTDADSVVVATAKKGEFFTRTGYNTEVGWSRVVYNGQTLYCVTSLLSIQ
;
A
#
# COMPACT_ATOMS: atom_id res chain seq x y z
N MET A 1 74.42 -12.27 -6.49
CA MET A 1 73.38 -12.28 -5.43
C MET A 1 72.88 -13.70 -5.27
N ASN A 2 73.07 -14.32 -4.10
CA ASN A 2 72.94 -15.78 -3.94
C ASN A 2 71.48 -16.16 -3.65
N TRP A 3 70.69 -16.41 -4.70
CA TRP A 3 69.23 -16.63 -4.63
C TRP A 3 68.81 -17.77 -3.69
N LYS A 4 69.70 -18.75 -3.47
CA LYS A 4 69.50 -19.87 -2.53
C LYS A 4 69.46 -19.45 -1.05
N LYS A 5 69.97 -18.26 -0.70
CA LYS A 5 69.88 -17.69 0.67
C LYS A 5 68.67 -16.77 0.89
N LEU A 6 68.02 -16.32 -0.19
CA LEU A 6 66.83 -15.45 -0.14
C LEU A 6 65.51 -16.22 -0.17
N LEU A 7 65.51 -17.43 -0.75
CA LEU A 7 64.32 -18.28 -0.83
C LEU A 7 63.67 -18.60 0.53
N PRO A 8 64.42 -18.93 1.61
CA PRO A 8 63.81 -19.16 2.92
C PRO A 8 63.17 -17.90 3.50
N ALA A 9 63.79 -16.74 3.29
CA ALA A 9 63.28 -15.46 3.80
C ALA A 9 61.99 -15.04 3.08
N ILE A 10 61.89 -15.28 1.76
CA ILE A 10 60.67 -14.98 0.99
C ILE A 10 59.51 -15.91 1.40
N ILE A 11 59.79 -17.19 1.66
CA ILE A 11 58.78 -18.15 2.13
C ILE A 11 58.28 -17.78 3.53
N ILE A 12 59.16 -17.33 4.43
CA ILE A 12 58.78 -16.89 5.78
C ILE A 12 57.91 -15.63 5.72
N VAL A 13 58.24 -14.67 4.85
CA VAL A 13 57.43 -13.45 4.67
C VAL A 13 56.07 -13.78 4.06
N ALA A 14 56.01 -14.67 3.05
CA ALA A 14 54.74 -15.10 2.46
C ALA A 14 53.85 -15.85 3.48
N ALA A 15 54.43 -16.72 4.30
CA ALA A 15 53.71 -17.41 5.36
C ALA A 15 53.20 -16.45 6.44
N ALA A 16 53.97 -15.41 6.80
CA ALA A 16 53.54 -14.39 7.75
C ALA A 16 52.38 -13.54 7.20
N VAL A 17 52.40 -13.20 5.91
CA VAL A 17 51.31 -12.45 5.25
C VAL A 17 50.03 -13.30 5.17
N ILE A 18 50.14 -14.59 4.81
CA ILE A 18 48.99 -15.50 4.79
C ILE A 18 48.43 -15.71 6.20
N ALA A 19 49.28 -15.83 7.22
CA ALA A 19 48.83 -15.93 8.62
C ALA A 19 48.11 -14.65 9.07
N LEU A 20 48.55 -13.48 8.63
CA LEU A 20 47.92 -12.19 8.94
C LEU A 20 46.57 -12.03 8.24
N ILE A 21 46.44 -12.52 7.00
CA ILE A 21 45.17 -12.57 6.26
C ILE A 21 44.19 -13.55 6.92
N ILE A 22 44.66 -14.73 7.36
CA ILE A 22 43.81 -15.69 8.09
C ILE A 22 43.38 -15.11 9.44
N VAL A 23 44.28 -14.43 10.17
CA VAL A 23 43.91 -13.73 11.41
C VAL A 23 42.89 -12.62 11.14
N LEU A 24 43.02 -11.85 10.06
CA LEU A 24 42.03 -10.84 9.67
C LEU A 24 40.67 -11.47 9.31
N ILE A 25 40.65 -12.57 8.54
CA ILE A 25 39.42 -13.30 8.19
C ILE A 25 38.77 -13.93 9.42
N VAL A 26 39.54 -14.46 10.37
CA VAL A 26 39.01 -15.01 11.64
C VAL A 26 38.57 -13.90 12.60
N SER A 27 39.22 -12.72 12.56
CA SER A 27 38.85 -11.55 13.37
C SER A 27 37.59 -10.83 12.86
N PHE A 28 37.35 -10.86 11.53
CA PHE A 28 36.18 -10.24 10.90
C PHE A 28 35.04 -11.22 10.56
N GLY A 29 35.32 -12.53 10.48
CA GLY A 29 34.37 -13.54 10.02
C GLY A 29 33.55 -14.26 11.11
N HIS A 30 33.64 -13.85 12.39
CA HIS A 30 32.91 -14.50 13.49
C HIS A 30 32.28 -13.51 14.50
N ARG A 31 31.66 -12.44 14.00
CA ARG A 31 30.64 -11.70 14.78
C ARG A 31 29.25 -12.14 14.35
N GLY A 32 28.78 -13.22 14.96
CA GLY A 32 27.35 -13.47 15.07
C GLY A 32 26.68 -12.27 15.73
N LYS A 33 25.50 -11.88 15.21
CA LYS A 33 24.66 -10.80 15.71
C LYS A 33 24.46 -10.95 17.23
N LYS A 34 25.14 -10.11 18.01
CA LYS A 34 24.77 -9.77 19.38
C LYS A 34 24.16 -8.38 19.36
N VAL A 35 22.88 -8.30 19.68
CA VAL A 35 22.11 -7.09 19.95
C VAL A 35 22.86 -6.25 21.02
N PRO A 36 23.24 -5.00 20.75
CA PRO A 36 23.74 -4.11 21.78
C PRO A 36 22.58 -3.62 22.66
N ALA A 37 22.80 -3.66 23.98
CA ALA A 37 21.87 -3.16 24.96
C ALA A 37 21.68 -1.64 24.83
N ASN A 38 20.42 -1.26 24.94
CA ASN A 38 19.85 0.09 24.93
C ASN A 38 20.61 1.06 25.85
N ALA A 39 21.19 2.12 25.30
CA ALA A 39 21.63 3.29 26.05
C ALA A 39 20.48 4.31 25.99
N SER A 40 19.64 4.26 27.03
CA SER A 40 18.48 5.11 27.27
C SER A 40 18.83 6.60 27.26
N SER A 41 18.44 7.31 26.20
CA SER A 41 17.98 8.69 26.28
C SER A 41 16.46 8.68 26.17
N THR A 42 15.79 8.97 27.29
CA THR A 42 14.34 9.03 27.45
C THR A 42 13.70 10.10 26.57
N GLU A 43 13.09 9.69 25.47
CA GLU A 43 11.78 10.16 25.01
C GLU A 43 11.01 8.92 24.50
N GLU A 44 10.09 8.41 25.32
CA GLU A 44 9.20 7.31 24.93
C GLU A 44 8.18 7.82 23.89
N THR A 45 8.40 7.46 22.63
CA THR A 45 7.31 7.27 21.66
C THR A 45 7.38 5.81 21.20
N SER A 46 6.78 4.92 21.99
CA SER A 46 6.65 3.50 21.64
C SER A 46 5.68 3.35 20.46
N SER A 47 6.22 3.42 19.23
CA SER A 47 5.58 2.83 18.06
C SER A 47 5.92 1.34 18.04
N VAL A 48 4.90 0.49 17.90
CA VAL A 48 5.11 -0.96 17.84
C VAL A 48 5.54 -1.28 16.41
N SER A 49 6.84 -1.48 16.20
CA SER A 49 7.38 -1.98 14.94
C SER A 49 7.18 -3.49 14.86
N GLU A 50 6.50 -3.93 13.80
CA GLU A 50 6.49 -5.33 13.39
C GLU A 50 7.53 -5.51 12.28
N THR A 51 7.88 -6.75 11.95
CA THR A 51 8.76 -7.05 10.81
C THR A 51 8.07 -8.00 9.87
N ASP A 52 8.16 -7.75 8.56
CA ASP A 52 7.73 -8.72 7.56
C ASP A 52 8.62 -9.99 7.56
N THR A 53 8.29 -10.96 6.70
CA THR A 53 9.03 -12.23 6.61
C THR A 53 10.49 -12.08 6.23
N ASP A 54 10.86 -10.94 5.62
CA ASP A 54 12.21 -10.66 5.16
C ASP A 54 12.95 -9.68 6.10
N GLY A 55 12.33 -9.34 7.23
CA GLY A 55 12.91 -8.52 8.28
C GLY A 55 12.77 -7.01 8.05
N ASN A 56 11.95 -6.58 7.09
CA ASN A 56 11.66 -5.16 6.89
C ASN A 56 10.70 -4.68 7.97
N ASN A 57 10.91 -3.46 8.49
CA ASN A 57 9.98 -2.88 9.43
C ASN A 57 8.62 -2.66 8.73
N THR A 58 7.56 -3.07 9.40
CA THR A 58 6.18 -2.71 9.08
C THR A 58 5.58 -1.97 10.26
N LEU A 59 4.59 -1.13 9.99
CA LEU A 59 3.93 -0.30 10.97
C LEU A 59 2.53 -0.88 11.19
N SER A 60 2.10 -0.99 12.45
CA SER A 60 0.72 -1.37 12.72
C SER A 60 -0.24 -0.25 12.30
N ASP A 61 -1.44 -0.58 11.80
CA ASP A 61 -2.43 0.41 11.31
C ASP A 61 -2.74 1.52 12.33
N LYS A 62 -2.60 1.24 13.63
CA LYS A 62 -2.86 2.21 14.70
C LYS A 62 -1.86 3.38 14.69
N ASP A 63 -0.59 3.09 14.42
CA ASP A 63 0.51 4.05 14.51
C ASP A 63 0.77 4.74 13.15
N GLU A 64 0.24 4.20 12.06
CA GLU A 64 0.41 4.72 10.69
C GLU A 64 -0.10 6.15 10.53
N LYS A 65 -1.24 6.48 11.13
CA LYS A 65 -1.82 7.83 11.04
C LYS A 65 -0.87 8.94 11.45
N GLU A 66 0.06 8.64 12.34
CA GLU A 66 1.03 9.60 12.83
C GLU A 66 2.37 9.55 12.10
N GLN A 67 2.72 8.40 11.52
CA GLN A 67 4.07 8.11 11.03
C GLN A 67 4.15 8.01 9.51
N ASP A 68 3.14 7.47 8.84
CA ASP A 68 3.06 7.39 7.38
C ASP A 68 2.70 8.79 6.83
N PRO A 69 3.63 9.46 6.14
CA PRO A 69 3.40 10.81 5.61
C PRO A 69 2.28 10.87 4.57
N GLN A 70 1.88 9.74 3.98
CA GLN A 70 0.81 9.67 2.99
C GLN A 70 -0.56 9.35 3.62
N TYR A 71 -0.66 9.19 4.95
CA TYR A 71 -1.93 8.84 5.60
C TYR A 71 -2.97 9.97 5.60
N SER A 72 -2.56 11.23 5.51
CA SER A 72 -3.49 12.38 5.51
C SER A 72 -3.90 12.79 4.10
N ASP A 73 -5.22 12.86 3.84
CA ASP A 73 -5.88 13.35 2.60
C ASP A 73 -5.60 14.84 2.25
N ASN A 74 -4.50 15.42 2.71
CA ASN A 74 -4.24 16.85 2.54
C ASN A 74 -3.57 17.11 1.19
N ASP A 75 -4.36 16.91 0.12
CA ASP A 75 -4.04 17.21 -1.26
C ASP A 75 -3.51 18.65 -1.37
N GLY A 76 -2.26 18.80 -1.83
CA GLY A 76 -1.59 20.08 -1.97
C GLY A 76 -2.40 21.07 -2.83
N ALA A 77 -2.71 22.25 -2.27
CA ALA A 77 -3.45 23.29 -2.98
C ALA A 77 -2.65 23.83 -4.20
N MET A 78 -3.30 23.89 -5.38
CA MET A 78 -2.65 24.17 -6.67
C MET A 78 -3.25 25.40 -7.38
N ASN A 79 -2.39 26.27 -7.93
CA ASN A 79 -2.75 27.41 -8.79
C ASN A 79 -2.02 27.32 -10.14
N GLN A 80 -2.71 27.72 -11.22
CA GLN A 80 -2.40 27.42 -12.62
C GLN A 80 -1.56 28.49 -13.31
N SER A 81 -0.66 28.08 -14.21
CA SER A 81 -0.18 28.86 -15.37
C SER A 81 0.51 27.93 -16.38
N ALA A 82 0.33 28.20 -17.68
CA ALA A 82 0.62 27.30 -18.80
C ALA A 82 1.68 27.84 -19.77
N SER A 83 2.44 26.93 -20.41
CA SER A 83 3.06 26.98 -21.76
C SER A 83 3.84 25.67 -22.05
N ASN A 84 4.38 25.44 -23.25
CA ASN A 84 4.82 24.12 -23.75
C ASN A 84 6.34 23.90 -23.81
N GLY A 85 6.81 22.65 -23.81
CA GLY A 85 8.10 22.24 -24.41
C GLY A 85 8.56 20.80 -24.11
N ALA A 86 9.06 20.07 -25.11
CA ALA A 86 9.33 18.62 -25.09
C ALA A 86 10.81 18.19 -24.92
N SER A 87 10.98 17.07 -24.18
CA SER A 87 11.94 15.93 -24.18
C SER A 87 13.47 16.08 -24.31
N VAL A 88 14.19 15.40 -23.40
CA VAL A 88 15.61 14.97 -23.48
C VAL A 88 15.72 13.47 -23.14
N ILE A 89 16.55 12.74 -23.88
CA ILE A 89 16.78 11.29 -23.78
C ILE A 89 17.75 10.94 -22.64
N LEU A 90 17.35 9.98 -21.80
CA LEU A 90 18.21 9.28 -20.84
C LEU A 90 18.15 7.78 -21.16
N SER A 91 19.34 7.22 -21.44
CA SER A 91 19.70 5.80 -21.64
C SER A 91 18.60 4.83 -22.11
N ASN A 92 18.66 4.45 -23.39
CA ASN A 92 17.89 3.36 -24.00
C ASN A 92 17.98 2.05 -23.17
N SER A 93 16.97 1.78 -22.36
CA SER A 93 16.37 0.45 -22.35
C SER A 93 16.00 0.13 -23.80
N THR A 94 16.51 -0.97 -24.35
CA THR A 94 16.29 -1.34 -25.77
C THR A 94 14.82 -1.63 -26.10
N ASN A 95 13.94 -1.60 -25.10
CA ASN A 95 12.52 -1.94 -25.18
C ASN A 95 11.59 -0.75 -24.88
N GLU A 96 12.10 0.44 -24.56
CA GLU A 96 11.25 1.63 -24.39
C GLU A 96 10.67 2.06 -25.76
N THR A 97 9.38 2.41 -25.75
CA THR A 97 8.59 2.79 -26.93
C THR A 97 8.01 4.19 -26.72
N SER A 98 7.63 4.84 -27.83
CA SER A 98 6.92 6.13 -27.81
C SER A 98 5.41 5.98 -27.60
N ASP A 99 4.94 4.80 -27.17
CA ASP A 99 3.51 4.55 -26.96
C ASP A 99 3.01 5.39 -25.80
N THR A 100 1.75 5.84 -25.89
CA THR A 100 1.07 6.45 -24.76
C THR A 100 0.33 5.37 -24.00
N THR A 101 0.69 5.17 -22.73
CA THR A 101 0.15 4.12 -21.87
C THR A 101 -0.61 4.72 -20.70
N VAL A 102 -1.62 4.01 -20.20
CA VAL A 102 -2.42 4.44 -19.05
C VAL A 102 -2.22 3.45 -17.90
N GLY A 103 -1.94 3.99 -16.72
CA GLY A 103 -1.62 3.20 -15.56
C GLY A 103 -2.18 3.77 -14.28
N VAL A 104 -2.03 3.01 -13.21
CA VAL A 104 -2.41 3.41 -11.85
C VAL A 104 -1.17 3.57 -11.00
N ASP A 105 -1.27 4.36 -9.93
CA ASP A 105 -0.34 4.24 -8.81
C ASP A 105 -1.10 3.84 -7.55
N VAL A 106 -0.50 2.92 -6.79
CA VAL A 106 -1.18 2.21 -5.70
C VAL A 106 -0.25 1.95 -4.52
N SER A 107 -0.86 1.82 -3.36
CA SER A 107 -0.22 1.45 -2.10
C SER A 107 -1.10 0.45 -1.35
N LYS A 108 -0.76 0.13 -0.09
CA LYS A 108 -1.66 -0.60 0.81
C LYS A 108 -3.04 0.04 0.97
N PHE A 109 -3.19 1.35 0.72
CA PHE A 109 -4.46 2.05 0.90
C PHE A 109 -5.55 1.64 -0.11
N GLN A 110 -5.17 0.96 -1.21
CA GLN A 110 -6.12 0.33 -2.11
C GLN A 110 -6.59 -1.07 -1.63
N GLY A 111 -6.03 -1.57 -0.52
CA GLY A 111 -6.32 -2.90 0.01
C GLY A 111 -5.89 -4.02 -0.94
N THR A 112 -6.63 -5.12 -0.94
CA THR A 112 -6.40 -6.23 -1.89
C THR A 112 -6.95 -5.89 -3.27
N ILE A 113 -6.05 -5.84 -4.26
CA ILE A 113 -6.39 -5.57 -5.67
C ILE A 113 -6.58 -6.90 -6.45
N ASP A 114 -7.64 -6.98 -7.23
CA ASP A 114 -7.80 -7.99 -8.29
C ASP A 114 -7.11 -7.51 -9.56
N TRP A 115 -5.84 -7.90 -9.70
CA TRP A 115 -4.99 -7.48 -10.81
C TRP A 115 -5.40 -8.08 -12.16
N ALA A 116 -6.14 -9.19 -12.18
CA ALA A 116 -6.68 -9.76 -13.41
C ALA A 116 -7.81 -8.88 -13.96
N GLN A 117 -8.72 -8.42 -13.07
CA GLN A 117 -9.74 -7.46 -13.44
C GLN A 117 -9.13 -6.11 -13.86
N ALA A 118 -8.14 -5.61 -13.12
CA ALA A 118 -7.45 -4.37 -13.46
C ALA A 118 -6.82 -4.44 -14.86
N ALA A 119 -6.09 -5.53 -15.16
CA ALA A 119 -5.51 -5.76 -16.49
C ALA A 119 -6.59 -5.79 -17.58
N SER A 120 -7.69 -6.52 -17.34
CA SER A 120 -8.81 -6.60 -18.29
C SER A 120 -9.52 -5.27 -18.55
N SER A 121 -9.37 -4.30 -17.63
CA SER A 121 -9.93 -2.96 -17.75
C SER A 121 -9.06 -1.97 -18.54
N GLY A 122 -7.86 -2.40 -18.98
CA GLY A 122 -6.95 -1.59 -19.79
C GLY A 122 -5.84 -0.88 -19.02
N VAL A 123 -5.49 -1.37 -17.81
CA VAL A 123 -4.29 -0.89 -17.10
C VAL A 123 -3.04 -1.45 -17.77
N ASP A 124 -2.19 -0.58 -18.32
CA ASP A 124 -0.94 -0.96 -19.00
C ASP A 124 0.24 -1.10 -18.02
N PHE A 125 0.29 -0.22 -17.02
CA PHE A 125 1.34 -0.18 -16.01
C PHE A 125 0.81 0.15 -14.61
N ALA A 126 1.61 -0.17 -13.59
CA ALA A 126 1.35 0.20 -12.21
C ALA A 126 2.63 0.75 -11.54
N MET A 127 2.54 1.93 -10.92
CA MET A 127 3.58 2.45 -10.02
C MET A 127 3.21 2.09 -8.58
N ILE A 128 3.99 1.21 -7.94
CA ILE A 128 3.62 0.62 -6.65
C ILE A 128 4.47 1.21 -5.53
N ARG A 129 3.84 1.67 -4.45
CA ARG A 129 4.57 2.09 -3.24
C ARG A 129 5.32 0.90 -2.67
N VAL A 130 6.63 0.99 -2.53
CA VAL A 130 7.43 -0.08 -1.90
C VAL A 130 7.70 0.19 -0.42
N GLY A 131 7.75 1.47 -0.05
CA GLY A 131 7.99 1.86 1.33
C GLY A 131 7.95 3.37 1.49
N TYR A 132 8.17 3.79 2.73
CA TYR A 132 8.22 5.18 3.12
C TYR A 132 9.17 5.37 4.30
N ARG A 133 9.73 6.57 4.42
CA ARG A 133 10.40 6.98 5.66
C ARG A 133 9.42 7.73 6.54
N ALA A 134 9.26 7.28 7.78
CA ALA A 134 8.29 7.85 8.71
C ALA A 134 8.60 9.32 9.06
N GLN A 135 7.58 10.17 8.98
CA GLN A 135 7.74 11.63 9.08
C GLN A 135 8.22 12.16 10.44
N LYS A 136 7.98 11.41 11.53
CA LYS A 136 8.40 11.79 12.89
C LYS A 136 9.69 11.08 13.32
N THR A 137 9.73 9.76 13.15
CA THR A 137 10.83 8.92 13.65
C THR A 137 12.00 8.79 12.68
N GLY A 138 11.77 9.02 11.39
CA GLY A 138 12.77 8.81 10.34
C GLY A 138 13.06 7.35 10.04
N VAL A 139 12.31 6.39 10.60
CA VAL A 139 12.47 4.95 10.34
C VAL A 139 11.87 4.59 8.98
N ILE A 140 12.55 3.74 8.21
CA ILE A 140 12.03 3.19 6.94
C ILE A 140 11.08 2.02 7.24
N TYR A 141 9.92 2.06 6.60
CA TYR A 141 8.90 1.01 6.65
C TYR A 141 8.53 0.54 5.25
N ALA A 142 8.32 -0.77 5.10
CA ALA A 142 7.77 -1.34 3.89
C ALA A 142 6.26 -1.07 3.79
N ASP A 143 5.77 -0.88 2.56
CA ASP A 143 4.35 -0.96 2.29
C ASP A 143 3.91 -2.43 2.31
N THR A 144 2.93 -2.77 3.14
CA THR A 144 2.55 -4.17 3.44
C THR A 144 1.97 -4.90 2.23
N ASN A 145 1.47 -4.19 1.22
CA ASN A 145 0.94 -4.78 -0.01
C ASN A 145 1.91 -4.71 -1.20
N ALA A 146 3.08 -4.08 -1.07
CA ALA A 146 4.02 -3.89 -2.18
C ALA A 146 4.38 -5.20 -2.89
N LYS A 147 4.77 -6.24 -2.14
CA LYS A 147 5.20 -7.53 -2.69
C LYS A 147 4.08 -8.23 -3.47
N TYR A 148 2.88 -8.26 -2.89
CA TYR A 148 1.69 -8.82 -3.55
C TYR A 148 1.37 -8.04 -4.82
N ASN A 149 1.34 -6.71 -4.74
CA ASN A 149 1.01 -5.85 -5.87
C ASN A 149 2.03 -6.00 -7.01
N MET A 150 3.34 -5.99 -6.72
CA MET A 150 4.37 -6.15 -7.75
C MET A 150 4.26 -7.52 -8.42
N GLN A 151 4.07 -8.58 -7.63
CA GLN A 151 3.97 -9.94 -8.16
C GLN A 151 2.70 -10.14 -9.00
N GLN A 152 1.54 -9.72 -8.50
CA GLN A 152 0.27 -9.98 -9.16
C GLN A 152 0.00 -9.06 -10.35
N ALA A 153 0.45 -7.80 -10.32
CA ALA A 153 0.43 -6.93 -11.48
C ALA A 153 1.24 -7.55 -12.63
N ALA A 154 2.51 -7.90 -12.36
CA ALA A 154 3.39 -8.52 -13.35
C ALA A 154 2.85 -9.85 -13.88
N ALA A 155 2.28 -10.70 -13.02
CA ALA A 155 1.67 -11.97 -13.41
C ALA A 155 0.46 -11.80 -14.36
N ASN A 156 -0.21 -10.65 -14.33
CA ASN A 156 -1.33 -10.31 -15.22
C ASN A 156 -0.90 -9.45 -16.42
N GLY A 157 0.42 -9.34 -16.68
CA GLY A 157 0.95 -8.63 -17.84
C GLY A 157 1.04 -7.10 -17.69
N ILE A 158 0.72 -6.58 -16.51
CA ILE A 158 0.86 -5.15 -16.19
C ILE A 158 2.33 -4.87 -15.89
N LYS A 159 2.89 -3.82 -16.52
CA LYS A 159 4.29 -3.44 -16.33
C LYS A 159 4.46 -2.68 -15.02
N VAL A 160 5.39 -3.12 -14.19
CA VAL A 160 5.55 -2.60 -12.83
C VAL A 160 6.66 -1.55 -12.79
N GLY A 161 6.36 -0.40 -12.22
CA GLY A 161 7.33 0.54 -11.64
C GLY A 161 7.04 0.69 -10.16
N VAL A 162 7.89 1.41 -9.44
CA VAL A 162 7.73 1.57 -8.00
C VAL A 162 8.00 2.99 -7.57
N TYR A 163 7.51 3.39 -6.40
CA TYR A 163 7.87 4.65 -5.78
C TYR A 163 8.15 4.49 -4.30
N PHE A 164 9.00 5.38 -3.77
CA PHE A 164 9.29 5.47 -2.34
C PHE A 164 8.92 6.85 -1.83
N PHE A 165 8.13 6.90 -0.76
CA PHE A 165 7.74 8.16 -0.13
C PHE A 165 8.82 8.60 0.87
N SER A 166 9.60 9.59 0.48
CA SER A 166 10.74 10.09 1.25
C SER A 166 10.34 11.15 2.26
N SER A 167 10.92 11.02 3.46
CA SER A 167 11.03 12.12 4.42
C SER A 167 12.49 12.32 4.85
N ALA A 168 13.44 11.96 3.98
CA ALA A 168 14.86 12.16 4.19
C ALA A 168 15.19 13.64 4.40
N VAL A 169 16.06 13.92 5.38
CA VAL A 169 16.47 15.30 5.73
C VAL A 169 17.90 15.64 5.30
N ASN A 170 18.60 14.71 4.66
CA ASN A 170 19.94 14.86 4.10
C ASN A 170 20.22 13.74 3.08
N GLU A 171 21.29 13.89 2.31
CA GLU A 171 21.66 12.98 1.22
C GLU A 171 22.02 11.58 1.73
N ALA A 172 22.54 11.44 2.95
CA ALA A 172 22.86 10.12 3.50
C ALA A 172 21.60 9.30 3.80
N GLU A 173 20.54 9.93 4.31
CA GLU A 173 19.23 9.29 4.46
C GLU A 173 18.60 8.97 3.09
N ALA A 174 18.81 9.81 2.08
CA ALA A 174 18.32 9.57 0.72
C ALA A 174 19.00 8.36 0.06
N ILE A 175 20.31 8.20 0.26
CA ILE A 175 21.08 7.04 -0.19
C ILE A 175 20.63 5.78 0.57
N GLU A 176 20.40 5.87 1.88
CA GLU A 176 19.85 4.76 2.67
C GLU A 176 18.48 4.31 2.13
N GLU A 177 17.60 5.25 1.77
CA GLU A 177 16.30 4.94 1.13
C GLU A 177 16.49 4.25 -0.22
N ALA A 178 17.38 4.76 -1.07
CA ALA A 178 17.64 4.18 -2.40
C ALA A 178 18.26 2.78 -2.32
N ASP A 179 19.22 2.57 -1.41
CA ASP A 179 19.80 1.25 -1.10
C ASP A 179 18.72 0.26 -0.68
N TRP A 180 17.86 0.68 0.28
CA TRP A 180 16.78 -0.16 0.78
C TRP A 180 15.78 -0.51 -0.33
N VAL A 181 15.39 0.47 -1.17
CA VAL A 181 14.49 0.26 -2.31
C VAL A 181 15.09 -0.74 -3.30
N ALA A 182 16.36 -0.57 -3.67
CA ALA A 182 17.03 -1.43 -4.63
C ALA A 182 17.12 -2.88 -4.14
N ASP A 183 17.40 -3.08 -2.84
CA ASP A 183 17.40 -4.41 -2.21
C ASP A 183 15.98 -5.02 -2.18
N PHE A 184 14.97 -4.23 -1.82
CA PHE A 184 13.58 -4.69 -1.70
C PHE A 184 12.99 -5.17 -3.03
N ILE A 185 13.35 -4.51 -4.15
CA ILE A 185 12.78 -4.80 -5.48
C ILE A 185 13.64 -5.72 -6.34
N ALA A 186 14.81 -6.15 -5.86
CA ALA A 186 15.83 -6.86 -6.65
C ALA A 186 15.31 -8.11 -7.38
N ASP A 187 14.39 -8.85 -6.74
CA ASP A 187 13.82 -10.11 -7.24
C ASP A 187 12.54 -9.91 -8.07
N TYR A 188 12.12 -8.67 -8.30
CA TYR A 188 10.88 -8.31 -9.00
C TYR A 188 11.16 -7.73 -10.39
N SER A 189 10.19 -7.90 -11.30
CA SER A 189 10.24 -7.37 -12.66
C SER A 189 9.91 -5.88 -12.68
N ILE A 190 10.91 -5.03 -12.42
CA ILE A 190 10.76 -3.57 -12.46
C ILE A 190 11.02 -3.08 -13.88
N THR A 191 9.94 -2.82 -14.61
CA THR A 191 9.94 -2.39 -16.01
C THR A 191 9.80 -0.87 -16.16
N TYR A 192 8.93 -0.27 -15.36
CA TYR A 192 8.78 1.18 -15.27
C TYR A 192 9.75 1.76 -14.22
N PRO A 193 9.97 3.08 -14.21
CA PRO A 193 10.94 3.73 -13.34
C PRO A 193 10.73 3.49 -11.83
N VAL A 194 11.79 3.74 -11.06
CA VAL A 194 11.77 3.86 -9.61
C VAL A 194 11.67 5.34 -9.27
N ALA A 195 10.54 5.75 -8.69
CA ALA A 195 10.23 7.14 -8.42
C ALA A 195 10.60 7.59 -7.00
N PHE A 196 11.21 8.76 -6.89
CA PHE A 196 11.30 9.52 -5.65
C PHE A 196 10.06 10.38 -5.49
N ASP A 197 9.32 10.16 -4.41
CA ASP A 197 8.14 10.92 -4.03
C ASP A 197 8.44 11.68 -2.72
N CYS A 198 8.21 12.99 -2.71
CA CYS A 198 8.38 13.83 -1.53
C CYS A 198 7.35 14.96 -1.54
N GLU A 199 6.28 14.76 -0.78
CA GLU A 199 5.18 15.69 -0.62
C GLU A 199 4.96 16.08 0.85
N GLY A 200 4.15 17.11 1.09
CA GLY A 200 3.77 17.49 2.46
C GLY A 200 4.94 18.02 3.32
N PHE A 201 6.10 18.26 2.73
CA PHE A 201 7.34 18.65 3.42
C PHE A 201 7.28 20.02 4.12
N ASN A 202 6.25 20.83 3.86
CA ASN A 202 6.04 22.14 4.50
C ASN A 202 5.07 22.09 5.71
N THR A 203 4.48 20.94 6.01
CA THR A 203 3.56 20.76 7.15
C THR A 203 4.27 20.94 8.50
N SER A 204 3.52 21.21 9.58
CA SER A 204 4.11 21.35 10.92
C SER A 204 4.75 20.08 11.45
N GLU A 205 4.25 18.94 10.98
CA GLU A 205 4.59 17.61 11.42
C GLU A 205 5.79 17.04 10.64
N SER A 206 6.09 17.59 9.46
CA SER A 206 7.19 17.12 8.63
C SER A 206 8.55 17.46 9.22
N ARG A 207 9.42 16.44 9.32
CA ARG A 207 10.85 16.61 9.61
C ARG A 207 11.63 17.39 8.54
N GLN A 208 11.05 17.59 7.35
CA GLN A 208 11.64 18.34 6.26
C GLN A 208 11.24 19.82 6.24
N LYS A 209 10.41 20.28 7.19
CA LYS A 209 9.86 21.64 7.27
C LYS A 209 10.93 22.73 7.26
N SER A 210 12.06 22.47 7.91
CA SER A 210 13.15 23.45 8.02
C SER A 210 14.13 23.41 6.85
N MET A 211 13.99 22.46 5.93
CA MET A 211 14.87 22.35 4.77
C MET A 211 14.59 23.46 3.76
N THR A 212 15.66 24.02 3.23
CA THR A 212 15.62 24.90 2.07
C THR A 212 15.28 24.11 0.80
N LYS A 213 14.81 24.82 -0.23
CA LYS A 213 14.62 24.24 -1.58
C LYS A 213 15.88 23.57 -2.12
N ALA A 214 17.06 24.14 -1.85
CA ALA A 214 18.33 23.58 -2.32
C ALA A 214 18.62 22.23 -1.64
N GLU A 215 18.60 22.19 -0.31
CA GLU A 215 18.83 20.95 0.45
C GLU A 215 17.82 19.85 0.07
N ARG A 216 16.54 20.22 -0.11
CA ARG A 216 15.51 19.27 -0.56
C ARG A 216 15.81 18.73 -1.95
N THR A 217 16.26 19.59 -2.87
CA THR A 217 16.65 19.15 -4.22
C THR A 217 17.89 18.26 -4.17
N ASP A 218 18.87 18.55 -3.33
CA ASP A 218 20.08 17.75 -3.18
C ASP A 218 19.75 16.33 -2.64
N VAL A 219 18.80 16.23 -1.70
CA VAL A 219 18.22 14.96 -1.24
C VAL A 219 17.60 14.16 -2.39
N ALA A 220 16.73 14.79 -3.19
CA ALA A 220 16.11 14.11 -4.33
C ALA A 220 17.15 13.63 -5.35
N VAL A 221 18.14 14.47 -5.68
CA VAL A 221 19.22 14.11 -6.61
C VAL A 221 20.05 12.94 -6.08
N ALA A 222 20.35 12.90 -4.78
CA ALA A 222 21.10 11.81 -4.16
C ALA A 222 20.37 10.46 -4.28
N PHE A 223 19.08 10.42 -3.98
CA PHE A 223 18.26 9.21 -4.17
C PHE A 223 18.23 8.78 -5.64
N LEU A 224 17.91 9.70 -6.55
CA LEU A 224 17.74 9.40 -7.97
C LEU A 224 19.04 8.92 -8.62
N GLN A 225 20.18 9.49 -8.22
CA GLN A 225 21.48 9.05 -8.70
C GLN A 225 21.84 7.66 -8.17
N GLU A 226 21.58 7.38 -6.89
CA GLU A 226 21.86 6.06 -6.32
C GLU A 226 21.00 4.98 -7.00
N ILE A 227 19.70 5.24 -7.23
CA ILE A 227 18.82 4.34 -7.98
C ILE A 227 19.35 4.04 -9.40
N TYR A 228 19.88 5.07 -10.07
CA TYR A 228 20.54 4.88 -11.37
C TYR A 228 21.78 3.99 -11.26
N ASP A 229 22.61 4.22 -10.24
CA ASP A 229 23.83 3.45 -9.99
C ASP A 229 23.53 1.98 -9.61
N LYS A 230 22.34 1.71 -9.05
CA LYS A 230 21.80 0.36 -8.79
C LYS A 230 21.23 -0.32 -10.04
N GLY A 231 21.17 0.37 -11.19
CA GLY A 231 20.76 -0.20 -12.47
C GLY A 231 19.27 -0.03 -12.78
N TYR A 232 18.53 0.79 -12.02
CA TYR A 232 17.14 1.12 -12.32
C TYR A 232 17.03 2.48 -13.03
N THR A 233 15.91 2.72 -13.72
CA THR A 233 15.63 4.05 -14.29
C THR A 233 15.03 4.95 -13.20
N PRO A 234 15.68 6.06 -12.79
CA PRO A 234 15.13 6.97 -11.80
C PRO A 234 14.04 7.89 -12.39
N MET A 235 13.08 8.26 -11.55
CA MET A 235 12.03 9.23 -11.88
C MET A 235 11.74 10.15 -10.69
N PHE A 236 11.55 11.43 -10.94
CA PHE A 236 11.19 12.40 -9.90
C PHE A 236 9.70 12.70 -9.99
N TYR A 237 8.97 12.49 -8.90
CA TYR A 237 7.57 12.87 -8.78
C TYR A 237 7.43 14.20 -8.05
N ALA A 238 6.58 15.10 -8.58
CA ALA A 238 6.18 16.31 -7.88
C ALA A 238 4.89 16.93 -8.43
N ALA A 239 4.22 17.67 -7.57
CA ALA A 239 3.11 18.55 -7.92
C ALA A 239 3.50 19.61 -8.97
N CYS A 240 2.62 19.88 -9.95
CA CYS A 240 2.82 20.92 -10.95
C CYS A 240 3.06 22.31 -10.31
N SER A 241 2.38 22.63 -9.21
CA SER A 241 2.54 23.91 -8.48
C SER A 241 3.93 24.06 -7.84
N GLU A 242 4.57 22.94 -7.49
CA GLU A 242 5.88 22.91 -6.88
C GLU A 242 7.01 23.08 -7.90
N LEU A 243 6.83 22.50 -9.09
CA LEU A 243 7.78 22.60 -10.19
C LEU A 243 7.71 23.96 -10.91
N THR A 244 6.51 24.52 -11.05
CA THR A 244 6.29 25.76 -11.81
C THR A 244 7.11 26.91 -11.22
N ASN A 245 7.83 27.63 -12.08
CA ASN A 245 8.71 28.74 -11.71
C ASN A 245 9.78 28.38 -10.65
N ASN A 246 10.21 27.11 -10.56
CA ASN A 246 11.13 26.63 -9.51
C ASN A 246 10.63 26.96 -8.10
N SER A 247 9.32 26.81 -7.84
CA SER A 247 8.68 27.20 -6.58
C SER A 247 9.29 26.46 -5.38
N GLN A 248 9.28 25.13 -5.40
CA GLN A 248 9.79 24.28 -4.31
C GLN A 248 11.02 23.46 -4.68
N TRP A 249 11.38 23.40 -5.97
CA TRP A 249 12.45 22.56 -6.51
C TRP A 249 13.37 23.33 -7.46
N ASN A 250 14.67 23.01 -7.46
CA ASN A 250 15.58 23.47 -8.51
C ASN A 250 15.42 22.56 -9.74
N ILE A 251 14.48 22.88 -10.62
CA ILE A 251 14.05 21.95 -11.69
C ILE A 251 15.16 21.67 -12.71
N ALA A 252 16.06 22.61 -12.93
CA ALA A 252 17.11 22.48 -13.95
C ALA A 252 18.08 21.32 -13.67
N SER A 253 18.32 20.97 -12.40
CA SER A 253 19.14 19.81 -12.03
C SER A 253 18.37 18.49 -12.15
N LEU A 254 17.04 18.52 -12.06
CA LEU A 254 16.17 17.34 -12.10
C LEU A 254 15.82 16.97 -13.55
N GLU A 255 15.24 17.91 -14.31
CA GLU A 255 14.74 17.68 -15.67
C GLU A 255 15.84 17.32 -16.68
N LYS A 256 17.07 17.72 -16.39
CA LYS A 256 18.22 17.42 -17.26
C LYS A 256 18.64 15.96 -17.18
N SER A 257 18.42 15.31 -16.03
CA SER A 257 19.08 14.05 -15.67
C SER A 257 18.10 12.93 -15.36
N PHE A 258 16.83 13.24 -15.10
CA PHE A 258 15.83 12.27 -14.65
C PHE A 258 14.49 12.45 -15.37
N LYS A 259 13.73 11.35 -15.52
CA LYS A 259 12.33 11.42 -15.98
C LYS A 259 11.49 12.14 -14.93
N ILE A 260 10.53 12.95 -15.35
CA ILE A 260 9.63 13.67 -14.42
C ILE A 260 8.21 13.11 -14.51
N TRP A 261 7.63 12.84 -13.35
CA TRP A 261 6.23 12.51 -13.15
C TRP A 261 5.53 13.67 -12.45
N VAL A 262 4.59 14.30 -13.14
CA VAL A 262 3.93 15.51 -12.64
C VAL A 262 2.53 15.18 -12.15
N ALA A 263 2.14 15.68 -10.98
CA ALA A 263 0.75 15.64 -10.53
C ALA A 263 0.02 16.96 -10.84
N GLN A 264 -1.15 16.85 -11.50
CA GLN A 264 -2.10 17.96 -11.64
C GLN A 264 -3.49 17.42 -11.98
N TYR A 265 -4.51 17.83 -11.22
CA TYR A 265 -5.89 17.37 -11.40
C TYR A 265 -6.78 18.47 -11.99
N PRO A 266 -6.94 18.53 -13.33
CA PRO A 266 -7.90 19.44 -13.95
C PRO A 266 -9.33 18.98 -13.68
N SER A 267 -10.30 19.90 -13.79
CA SER A 267 -11.72 19.58 -13.61
C SER A 267 -12.27 18.62 -14.67
N ALA A 268 -11.68 18.62 -15.86
CA ALA A 268 -11.92 17.64 -16.91
C ALA A 268 -10.59 16.89 -17.17
N PRO A 269 -10.40 15.68 -16.63
CA PRO A 269 -9.16 14.91 -16.76
C PRO A 269 -8.90 14.43 -18.20
N TYR A 270 -7.85 13.64 -18.38
CA TYR A 270 -7.60 12.93 -19.63
C TYR A 270 -8.80 12.02 -19.99
N PRO A 271 -9.21 11.94 -21.27
CA PRO A 271 -8.56 12.49 -22.47
C PRO A 271 -8.98 13.92 -22.86
N GLU A 272 -9.93 14.53 -22.16
CA GLU A 272 -10.41 15.89 -22.48
C GLU A 272 -9.32 16.95 -22.28
N THR A 273 -8.56 16.82 -21.20
CA THR A 273 -7.30 17.56 -21.02
C THR A 273 -6.15 16.62 -21.41
N PRO A 274 -5.45 16.86 -22.53
CA PRO A 274 -4.47 15.91 -23.05
C PRO A 274 -3.15 15.93 -22.30
N SER A 275 -2.88 16.97 -21.51
CA SER A 275 -1.63 17.15 -20.77
C SER A 275 -1.78 18.12 -19.59
N THR A 276 -0.87 18.00 -18.62
CA THR A 276 -0.66 19.01 -17.57
C THR A 276 -0.33 20.39 -18.15
N SER A 277 -0.58 21.45 -17.36
CA SER A 277 -0.15 22.82 -17.65
C SER A 277 1.33 23.06 -17.36
N TYR A 278 2.06 22.07 -16.80
CA TYR A 278 3.49 22.19 -16.56
C TYR A 278 4.25 22.36 -17.87
N THR A 279 5.15 23.34 -17.88
CA THR A 279 5.84 23.79 -19.10
C THR A 279 7.22 23.18 -19.29
N GLY A 280 7.69 22.48 -18.27
CA GLY A 280 8.96 21.78 -18.26
C GLY A 280 8.88 20.44 -18.98
N THR A 281 9.97 19.69 -18.92
CA THR A 281 10.03 18.34 -19.49
C THR A 281 9.46 17.34 -18.52
N TYR A 282 8.53 16.50 -19.00
CA TYR A 282 7.97 15.40 -18.22
C TYR A 282 7.72 14.18 -19.10
N SER A 283 7.61 13.03 -18.44
CA SER A 283 7.39 11.73 -19.07
C SER A 283 6.10 11.06 -18.61
N MET A 284 5.59 11.43 -17.43
CA MET A 284 4.35 10.89 -16.87
C MET A 284 3.52 12.02 -16.24
N TRP A 285 2.20 11.89 -16.27
CA TRP A 285 1.26 12.81 -15.64
C TRP A 285 0.20 12.05 -14.85
N GLN A 286 0.12 12.31 -13.55
CA GLN A 286 -1.01 11.90 -12.70
C GLN A 286 -2.11 12.94 -12.84
N TYR A 287 -3.23 12.52 -13.43
CA TYR A 287 -4.28 13.45 -13.87
C TYR A 287 -5.54 13.42 -13.00
N THR A 288 -5.69 12.41 -12.13
CA THR A 288 -6.77 12.33 -11.15
C THR A 288 -6.44 11.36 -10.02
N ASN A 289 -6.88 11.67 -8.80
CA ASN A 289 -6.94 10.75 -7.66
C ASN A 289 -8.33 10.16 -7.42
N GLN A 290 -9.29 10.47 -8.29
CA GLN A 290 -10.70 10.04 -8.17
C GLN A 290 -11.04 8.94 -9.17
N GLY A 291 -10.03 8.21 -9.67
CA GLY A 291 -10.20 7.13 -10.62
C GLY A 291 -11.11 6.01 -10.11
N ARG A 292 -11.69 5.25 -11.05
CA ARG A 292 -12.41 3.99 -10.81
C ARG A 292 -11.92 2.96 -11.80
N VAL A 293 -11.30 1.91 -11.29
CA VAL A 293 -10.70 0.84 -12.09
C VAL A 293 -11.26 -0.49 -11.60
N ALA A 294 -11.67 -1.36 -12.51
CA ALA A 294 -12.20 -2.67 -12.13
C ALA A 294 -11.11 -3.46 -11.37
N GLY A 295 -11.50 -4.15 -10.30
CA GLY A 295 -10.57 -4.84 -9.42
C GLY A 295 -9.95 -3.97 -8.31
N ILE A 296 -10.15 -2.64 -8.33
CA ILE A 296 -9.74 -1.73 -7.25
C ILE A 296 -11.00 -1.19 -6.56
N GLY A 297 -11.15 -1.47 -5.27
CA GLY A 297 -12.36 -1.16 -4.52
C GLY A 297 -12.51 0.29 -4.08
N THR A 298 -11.42 1.05 -4.10
CA THR A 298 -11.36 2.44 -3.66
C THR A 298 -11.15 3.38 -4.85
N ASN A 299 -11.11 4.68 -4.57
CA ASN A 299 -10.57 5.63 -5.53
C ASN A 299 -9.09 5.33 -5.75
N VAL A 300 -8.63 5.55 -6.98
CA VAL A 300 -7.25 5.28 -7.36
C VAL A 300 -6.71 6.40 -8.22
N ASP A 301 -5.42 6.67 -8.05
CA ASP A 301 -4.67 7.59 -8.88
C ASP A 301 -4.50 7.02 -10.28
N ILE A 302 -4.74 7.85 -11.30
CA ILE A 302 -4.59 7.46 -12.71
C ILE A 302 -3.60 8.36 -13.42
N ASN A 303 -2.73 7.69 -14.18
CA ASN A 303 -1.58 8.25 -14.85
C ASN A 303 -1.65 8.02 -16.34
N VAL A 304 -1.12 8.99 -17.09
CA VAL A 304 -0.71 8.80 -18.48
C VAL A 304 0.80 8.92 -18.57
N ALA A 305 1.44 7.89 -19.11
CA ALA A 305 2.86 7.92 -19.46
C ALA A 305 2.98 8.11 -20.97
N TYR A 306 3.79 9.09 -21.40
CA TYR A 306 4.08 9.38 -22.81
C TYR A 306 5.22 8.52 -23.34
N PHE A 307 5.33 7.32 -22.77
CA PHE A 307 6.24 6.24 -23.13
C PHE A 307 5.61 4.92 -22.67
N GLY A 308 6.12 3.83 -23.22
CA GLY A 308 5.77 2.48 -22.78
C GLY A 308 6.93 1.53 -22.96
N TYR A 309 6.74 0.25 -22.69
CA TYR A 309 7.73 -0.78 -23.01
C TYR A 309 7.09 -1.89 -23.82
N SER A 310 7.81 -2.41 -24.83
CA SER A 310 7.34 -3.51 -25.66
C SER A 310 7.34 -4.85 -24.93
N GLU A 311 8.20 -4.99 -23.91
CA GLU A 311 8.39 -6.21 -23.13
C GLU A 311 8.55 -5.84 -21.64
N SER A 312 8.33 -6.81 -20.75
CA SER A 312 8.66 -6.67 -19.33
C SER A 312 10.14 -6.95 -19.10
N ASN A 313 10.73 -6.29 -18.10
CA ASN A 313 12.08 -6.61 -17.64
C ASN A 313 12.10 -7.94 -16.89
N GLY A 314 13.29 -8.56 -16.79
CA GLY A 314 13.54 -9.58 -15.76
C GLY A 314 13.79 -8.95 -14.39
N SER A 315 13.91 -9.77 -13.35
CA SER A 315 14.48 -9.32 -12.08
C SER A 315 15.96 -8.96 -12.26
N LEU A 316 16.45 -7.94 -11.56
CA LEU A 316 17.86 -7.57 -11.63
C LEU A 316 18.76 -8.57 -10.89
N SER A 317 18.26 -9.21 -9.83
CA SER A 317 18.99 -10.29 -9.16
C SER A 317 19.10 -11.56 -10.01
N GLY A 318 18.18 -11.75 -10.96
CA GLY A 318 17.99 -13.00 -11.70
C GLY A 318 17.26 -14.09 -10.91
N GLU A 319 16.90 -13.83 -9.67
CA GLU A 319 16.14 -14.74 -8.81
C GLU A 319 14.63 -14.53 -8.97
N THR A 320 13.86 -15.52 -8.55
CA THR A 320 12.39 -15.43 -8.52
C THR A 320 11.94 -15.02 -7.13
N ALA A 321 11.19 -13.91 -7.04
CA ALA A 321 10.60 -13.47 -5.79
C ALA A 321 9.75 -14.57 -5.12
N ALA A 322 9.81 -14.62 -3.79
CA ALA A 322 8.95 -15.49 -2.99
C ALA A 322 7.47 -15.17 -3.22
N ALA A 323 6.60 -16.18 -3.09
CA ALA A 323 5.17 -15.99 -3.21
C ALA A 323 4.67 -15.06 -2.09
N ALA A 324 4.04 -13.95 -2.49
CA ALA A 324 3.47 -12.96 -1.60
C ALA A 324 1.94 -13.10 -1.53
N SER A 325 1.40 -12.93 -0.34
CA SER A 325 -0.03 -12.84 -0.08
C SER A 325 -0.42 -11.38 0.17
N PRO A 326 -1.65 -10.97 -0.16
CA PRO A 326 -2.09 -9.62 0.14
C PRO A 326 -2.20 -9.43 1.66
N ASP A 327 -1.93 -8.22 2.12
CA ASP A 327 -2.36 -7.77 3.43
C ASP A 327 -3.86 -7.47 3.36
N VAL A 328 -4.65 -8.44 3.82
CA VAL A 328 -6.11 -8.39 3.85
C VAL A 328 -6.66 -7.52 4.97
N GLU A 329 -5.80 -7.05 5.89
CA GLU A 329 -6.16 -6.14 6.97
C GLU A 329 -5.82 -4.68 6.63
N ALA A 330 -5.11 -4.44 5.53
CA ALA A 330 -4.67 -3.10 5.12
C ALA A 330 -5.80 -2.06 5.17
N GLY A 331 -5.57 -0.99 5.93
CA GLY A 331 -6.53 0.09 6.15
C GLY A 331 -7.55 -0.17 7.27
N MET A 332 -7.49 -1.31 7.95
CA MET A 332 -8.35 -1.65 9.09
C MET A 332 -7.57 -1.73 10.39
N VAL A 333 -7.80 -0.76 11.28
CA VAL A 333 -7.25 -0.84 12.63
C VAL A 333 -7.96 -1.94 13.45
N PHE A 334 -7.24 -3.02 13.75
CA PHE A 334 -7.69 -4.04 14.70
C PHE A 334 -7.14 -3.76 16.11
N THR A 335 -8.03 -3.62 17.08
CA THR A 335 -7.66 -3.58 18.51
C THR A 335 -7.53 -5.01 19.02
N SER A 336 -6.34 -5.36 19.51
CA SER A 336 -6.06 -6.68 20.08
C SER A 336 -6.97 -6.99 21.27
N VAL A 337 -7.58 -8.17 21.24
CA VAL A 337 -8.34 -8.76 22.35
C VAL A 337 -7.92 -10.22 22.51
N ASN A 338 -8.32 -10.86 23.61
CA ASN A 338 -8.11 -12.30 23.80
C ASN A 338 -9.28 -12.85 24.61
N ASP A 339 -10.44 -12.94 23.96
CA ASP A 339 -11.67 -13.45 24.57
C ASP A 339 -12.26 -14.61 23.76
N THR A 340 -13.20 -15.31 24.39
CA THR A 340 -13.94 -16.41 23.78
C THR A 340 -15.33 -15.92 23.43
N VAL A 341 -15.76 -16.18 22.20
CA VAL A 341 -17.06 -15.77 21.67
C VAL A 341 -17.80 -16.95 21.05
N THR A 342 -19.12 -16.84 20.95
CA THR A 342 -19.99 -17.71 20.16
C THR A 342 -20.82 -16.88 19.18
N ALA A 343 -21.47 -17.53 18.21
CA ALA A 343 -22.44 -16.87 17.35
C ALA A 343 -23.73 -16.58 18.12
N LYS A 344 -24.41 -15.48 17.82
CA LYS A 344 -25.75 -15.20 18.38
C LYS A 344 -26.79 -16.22 17.90
N ASP A 345 -26.74 -16.56 16.62
CA ASP A 345 -27.49 -17.67 16.02
C ASP A 345 -26.54 -18.47 15.11
N GLU A 346 -26.01 -17.85 14.05
CA GLU A 346 -24.93 -18.38 13.21
C GLU A 346 -24.13 -17.24 12.55
N VAL A 347 -22.85 -17.47 12.23
CA VAL A 347 -22.01 -16.52 11.48
C VAL A 347 -20.99 -17.22 10.60
N ARG A 348 -20.79 -16.71 9.38
CA ARG A 348 -19.75 -17.19 8.46
C ARG A 348 -18.38 -16.68 8.89
N LEU A 349 -17.42 -17.59 8.96
CA LEU A 349 -16.00 -17.32 9.14
C LEU A 349 -15.33 -17.26 7.77
N ARG A 350 -14.60 -16.17 7.49
CA ARG A 350 -14.02 -15.89 6.17
C ARG A 350 -12.51 -15.78 6.22
N ASP A 351 -11.86 -15.99 5.09
CA ASP A 351 -10.41 -15.82 4.91
C ASP A 351 -9.95 -14.35 4.95
N LYS A 352 -10.84 -13.40 4.63
CA LYS A 352 -10.61 -11.96 4.73
C LYS A 352 -11.83 -11.22 5.28
N PRO A 353 -11.65 -10.00 5.84
CA PRO A 353 -12.75 -9.17 6.37
C PRO A 353 -13.54 -8.49 5.23
N SER A 354 -14.07 -9.29 4.31
CA SER A 354 -14.87 -8.84 3.17
C SER A 354 -16.14 -9.68 3.02
N GLN A 355 -17.19 -9.07 2.49
CA GLN A 355 -18.42 -9.76 2.10
C GLN A 355 -18.49 -10.03 0.59
N ASP A 356 -17.54 -9.55 -0.20
CA ASP A 356 -17.52 -9.69 -1.65
C ASP A 356 -17.30 -11.17 -2.07
N THR A 357 -17.52 -11.45 -3.35
CA THR A 357 -17.51 -12.77 -3.97
C THR A 357 -16.14 -13.45 -3.96
N ASP A 358 -15.07 -12.67 -3.82
CA ASP A 358 -13.70 -13.12 -3.71
C ASP A 358 -13.29 -13.49 -2.27
N ALA A 359 -14.17 -13.33 -1.28
CA ALA A 359 -13.97 -13.77 0.11
C ALA A 359 -14.53 -15.19 0.33
N THR A 360 -13.65 -16.12 0.68
CA THR A 360 -13.98 -17.53 0.88
C THR A 360 -14.59 -17.75 2.27
N VAL A 361 -15.70 -18.49 2.33
CA VAL A 361 -16.25 -18.97 3.61
C VAL A 361 -15.47 -20.22 4.02
N ILE A 362 -14.70 -20.11 5.09
CA ILE A 362 -13.89 -21.20 5.66
C ILE A 362 -14.75 -22.14 6.51
N ALA A 363 -15.66 -21.57 7.31
CA ALA A 363 -16.57 -22.31 8.16
C ALA A 363 -17.79 -21.48 8.53
N THR A 364 -18.76 -22.10 9.19
CA THR A 364 -19.87 -21.40 9.86
C THR A 364 -19.80 -21.73 11.34
N LEU A 365 -19.74 -20.70 12.19
CA LEU A 365 -19.85 -20.82 13.63
C LEU A 365 -21.33 -20.76 14.02
N ILE A 366 -21.83 -21.75 14.75
CA ILE A 366 -23.21 -21.75 15.26
C ILE A 366 -23.27 -21.41 16.75
N ASN A 367 -24.42 -20.99 17.25
CA ASN A 367 -24.60 -20.69 18.67
C ASN A 367 -24.25 -21.89 19.55
N GLY A 368 -23.47 -21.64 20.61
CA GLY A 368 -22.94 -22.66 21.51
C GLY A 368 -21.56 -23.19 21.12
N GLU A 369 -21.15 -23.07 19.85
CA GLU A 369 -19.75 -23.29 19.47
C GLU A 369 -18.92 -22.07 19.86
N THR A 370 -17.73 -22.30 20.39
CA THR A 370 -16.86 -21.22 20.88
C THR A 370 -15.60 -21.09 20.04
N ILE A 371 -15.16 -19.86 19.82
CA ILE A 371 -13.93 -19.53 19.10
C ILE A 371 -13.17 -18.41 19.82
N THR A 372 -11.84 -18.40 19.72
CA THR A 372 -11.02 -17.31 20.25
C THR A 372 -11.03 -16.13 19.29
N ARG A 373 -11.36 -14.94 19.82
CA ARG A 373 -11.23 -13.67 19.12
C ARG A 373 -9.96 -12.96 19.56
N THR A 374 -9.18 -12.56 18.56
CA THR A 374 -7.86 -11.93 18.74
C THR A 374 -7.85 -10.45 18.39
N GLY A 375 -8.89 -9.95 17.73
CA GLY A 375 -9.02 -8.53 17.40
C GLY A 375 -10.45 -8.09 17.09
N THR A 376 -10.72 -6.81 17.29
CA THR A 376 -11.95 -6.15 16.83
C THR A 376 -11.61 -4.87 16.09
N SER A 377 -12.30 -4.58 14.99
CA SER A 377 -12.12 -3.36 14.21
C SER A 377 -13.39 -2.50 14.19
N SER A 378 -13.21 -1.18 14.11
CA SER A 378 -14.29 -0.21 13.92
C SER A 378 -15.04 -0.42 12.59
N SER A 379 -14.40 -1.08 11.61
CA SER A 379 -15.00 -1.53 10.35
C SER A 379 -16.19 -2.49 10.55
N GLY A 380 -16.32 -3.08 11.74
CA GLY A 380 -17.38 -4.03 12.08
C GLY A 380 -16.96 -5.49 11.97
N TRP A 381 -15.67 -5.75 11.70
CA TRP A 381 -15.10 -7.09 11.64
C TRP A 381 -14.39 -7.49 12.94
N SER A 382 -14.43 -8.77 13.26
CA SER A 382 -13.66 -9.43 14.31
C SER A 382 -12.66 -10.38 13.68
N ARG A 383 -11.43 -10.36 14.19
CA ARG A 383 -10.35 -11.30 13.86
C ARG A 383 -10.39 -12.46 14.85
N LEU A 384 -10.39 -13.69 14.34
CA LEU A 384 -10.63 -14.92 15.07
C LEU A 384 -9.55 -15.95 14.70
N VAL A 385 -9.40 -17.00 15.52
CA VAL A 385 -8.52 -18.14 15.22
C VAL A 385 -9.35 -19.40 15.10
N TYR A 386 -9.39 -19.98 13.89
CA TYR A 386 -10.08 -21.24 13.60
C TYR A 386 -9.07 -22.26 13.07
N ASN A 387 -8.90 -23.39 13.78
CA ASN A 387 -7.93 -24.44 13.42
C ASN A 387 -6.49 -23.93 13.17
N GLY A 388 -6.07 -22.90 13.91
CA GLY A 388 -4.75 -22.27 13.76
C GLY A 388 -4.65 -21.26 12.62
N GLN A 389 -5.71 -21.06 11.84
CA GLN A 389 -5.81 -20.04 10.79
C GLN A 389 -6.50 -18.78 11.32
N THR A 390 -6.00 -17.61 10.94
CA THR A 390 -6.71 -16.34 11.11
C THR A 390 -7.93 -16.29 10.20
N VAL A 391 -9.11 -16.05 10.76
CA VAL A 391 -10.37 -15.88 10.02
C VAL A 391 -11.13 -14.66 10.53
N TYR A 392 -12.09 -14.19 9.74
CA TYR A 392 -12.83 -12.96 10.03
C TYR A 392 -14.34 -13.21 10.06
N ALA A 393 -15.03 -12.51 10.95
CA ALA A 393 -16.49 -12.56 11.05
C ALA A 393 -17.06 -11.18 11.37
N VAL A 394 -18.31 -10.95 10.99
CA VAL A 394 -19.03 -9.72 11.32
C VAL A 394 -19.27 -9.68 12.83
N THR A 395 -18.69 -8.67 13.51
CA THR A 395 -18.68 -8.53 14.97
C THR A 395 -20.08 -8.54 15.58
N SER A 396 -21.07 -7.94 14.90
CA SER A 396 -22.43 -7.86 15.45
C SER A 396 -23.15 -9.21 15.55
N TYR A 397 -22.65 -10.26 14.90
CA TYR A 397 -23.18 -11.62 15.01
C TYR A 397 -22.48 -12.47 16.08
N LEU A 398 -21.47 -11.92 16.76
CA LEU A 398 -20.76 -12.57 17.86
C LEU A 398 -21.27 -12.07 19.22
N THR A 399 -21.14 -12.91 20.23
CA THR A 399 -21.42 -12.58 21.63
C THR A 399 -20.43 -13.26 22.58
N THR A 400 -20.13 -12.62 23.70
CA THR A 400 -19.38 -13.21 24.82
C THR A 400 -20.30 -13.91 25.83
N ASP A 401 -21.62 -13.81 25.66
CA ASP A 401 -22.58 -14.64 26.38
C ASP A 401 -22.55 -16.05 25.80
N LEU A 402 -21.87 -16.96 26.50
CA LEU A 402 -21.69 -18.34 26.09
C LEU A 402 -22.85 -19.24 26.52
N THR A 403 -23.94 -18.69 27.08
CA THR A 403 -25.11 -19.49 27.41
C THR A 403 -25.81 -19.94 26.12
N PRO A 404 -25.93 -21.26 25.87
CA PRO A 404 -26.56 -21.73 24.65
C PRO A 404 -28.03 -21.34 24.62
N LYS A 405 -28.48 -20.79 23.49
CA LYS A 405 -29.89 -20.44 23.29
C LYS A 405 -30.69 -21.74 23.12
N ALA A 406 -31.87 -21.80 23.72
CA ALA A 406 -32.80 -22.89 23.44
C ALA A 406 -33.13 -22.91 21.94
N THR A 407 -33.04 -24.07 21.30
CA THR A 407 -33.26 -24.23 19.86
C THR A 407 -34.70 -23.87 19.51
N GLU A 408 -34.95 -22.61 19.14
CA GLU A 408 -36.22 -22.22 18.53
C GLU A 408 -36.20 -22.69 17.06
N SER A 409 -37.29 -23.33 16.62
CA SER A 409 -37.45 -23.68 15.20
C SER A 409 -37.37 -22.41 14.34
N PRO A 410 -36.78 -22.46 13.14
CA PRO A 410 -36.68 -21.29 12.28
C PRO A 410 -38.10 -20.77 12.02
N ALA A 411 -38.39 -19.56 12.49
CA ALA A 411 -39.65 -18.91 12.14
C ALA A 411 -39.64 -18.70 10.62
N THR A 412 -40.49 -19.46 9.92
CA THR A 412 -40.69 -19.30 8.48
C THR A 412 -41.38 -17.96 8.22
N GLY A 413 -40.59 -16.93 7.91
CA GLY A 413 -41.07 -15.60 7.51
C GLY A 413 -40.26 -14.47 8.12
N PHE A 414 -39.79 -13.54 7.28
CA PHE A 414 -39.13 -12.31 7.72
C PHE A 414 -40.15 -11.35 8.35
N ASN A 415 -40.53 -11.59 9.60
CA ASN A 415 -41.27 -10.61 10.42
C ASN A 415 -40.31 -9.59 11.05
N THR A 416 -39.31 -9.12 10.30
CA THR A 416 -38.41 -8.07 10.75
C THR A 416 -39.12 -6.72 10.70
N LYS A 417 -39.61 -6.28 11.85
CA LYS A 417 -40.12 -4.92 12.02
C LYS A 417 -38.94 -3.95 12.03
N PHE A 418 -38.88 -3.06 11.05
CA PHE A 418 -37.89 -1.99 11.01
C PHE A 418 -38.44 -0.75 11.72
N THR A 419 -37.57 -0.07 12.46
CA THR A 419 -37.79 1.31 12.87
C THR A 419 -37.50 2.20 11.67
N ASP A 420 -38.49 2.96 11.21
CA ASP A 420 -38.33 3.84 10.05
C ASP A 420 -37.32 4.96 10.34
N CYS A 421 -36.56 5.34 9.31
CA CYS A 421 -35.60 6.45 9.34
C CYS A 421 -35.45 7.04 7.92
N ASN A 422 -34.65 8.09 7.78
CA ASN A 422 -34.33 8.69 6.48
C ASN A 422 -32.89 9.20 6.48
N ASP A 423 -31.96 8.29 6.75
CA ASP A 423 -30.55 8.64 6.92
C ASP A 423 -29.82 8.51 5.59
N THR A 424 -28.90 9.44 5.31
CA THR A 424 -27.90 9.21 4.27
C THR A 424 -26.80 8.37 4.88
N VAL A 425 -26.49 7.24 4.26
CA VAL A 425 -25.49 6.30 4.75
C VAL A 425 -24.47 5.98 3.66
N THR A 426 -23.28 5.62 4.10
CA THR A 426 -22.23 5.02 3.28
C THR A 426 -21.67 3.78 4.01
N PRO A 427 -21.18 2.76 3.31
CA PRO A 427 -20.49 1.65 3.95
C PRO A 427 -19.25 2.16 4.70
N LYS A 428 -18.91 1.51 5.82
CA LYS A 428 -17.66 1.81 6.54
C LYS A 428 -16.45 1.49 5.67
N GLU A 429 -16.48 0.32 5.03
CA GLU A 429 -15.53 -0.11 3.99
C GLU A 429 -16.31 -0.68 2.79
N GLU A 430 -17.15 -1.68 3.04
CA GLU A 430 -18.06 -2.25 2.04
C GLU A 430 -19.27 -2.94 2.71
N VAL A 431 -20.34 -3.14 1.96
CA VAL A 431 -21.50 -3.92 2.43
C VAL A 431 -22.26 -4.56 1.26
N ASN A 432 -22.68 -5.82 1.45
CA ASN A 432 -23.60 -6.47 0.52
C ASN A 432 -25.04 -5.98 0.71
N LEU A 433 -25.67 -5.61 -0.39
CA LEU A 433 -27.08 -5.26 -0.49
C LEU A 433 -27.86 -6.46 -1.04
N ARG A 434 -28.79 -6.98 -0.25
CA ARG A 434 -29.52 -8.22 -0.53
C ARG A 434 -30.99 -7.96 -0.79
N ASN A 435 -31.64 -8.84 -1.53
CA ASN A 435 -33.08 -8.81 -1.75
C ASN A 435 -33.89 -9.19 -0.48
N LYS A 436 -33.27 -9.91 0.46
CA LYS A 436 -33.85 -10.32 1.75
C LYS A 436 -32.87 -10.04 2.89
N PRO A 437 -33.34 -9.70 4.11
CA PRO A 437 -32.48 -9.48 5.27
C PRO A 437 -32.02 -10.82 5.89
N SER A 438 -31.29 -11.63 5.12
CA SER A 438 -30.72 -12.89 5.57
C SER A 438 -29.40 -13.19 4.89
N VAL A 439 -28.53 -13.91 5.58
CA VAL A 439 -27.32 -14.49 4.98
C VAL A 439 -27.46 -15.99 4.72
N THR A 440 -28.48 -16.65 5.25
CA THR A 440 -28.62 -18.13 5.24
C THR A 440 -29.88 -18.66 4.58
N ASP A 441 -30.88 -17.81 4.33
CA ASP A 441 -31.99 -18.16 3.44
C ASP A 441 -31.45 -18.32 2.00
N ALA A 442 -31.74 -19.46 1.37
CA ALA A 442 -31.32 -19.80 0.02
C ALA A 442 -31.83 -18.82 -1.05
N ASP A 443 -32.97 -18.17 -0.79
CA ASP A 443 -33.53 -17.15 -1.68
C ASP A 443 -32.94 -15.75 -1.45
N SER A 444 -32.11 -15.58 -0.41
CA SER A 444 -31.46 -14.31 -0.11
C SER A 444 -30.19 -14.15 -0.94
N VAL A 445 -30.31 -13.44 -2.05
CA VAL A 445 -29.22 -13.19 -2.99
C VAL A 445 -28.64 -11.80 -2.79
N VAL A 446 -27.32 -11.68 -3.00
CA VAL A 446 -26.65 -10.38 -3.13
C VAL A 446 -27.08 -9.78 -4.47
N VAL A 447 -27.69 -8.59 -4.41
CA VAL A 447 -28.15 -7.84 -5.59
C VAL A 447 -27.08 -6.83 -6.03
N ALA A 448 -26.40 -6.23 -5.07
CA ALA A 448 -25.29 -5.31 -5.29
C ALA A 448 -24.34 -5.32 -4.09
N THR A 449 -23.13 -4.81 -4.28
CA THR A 449 -22.17 -4.52 -3.23
C THR A 449 -21.84 -3.04 -3.32
N ALA A 450 -22.05 -2.31 -2.23
CA ALA A 450 -21.70 -0.89 -2.16
C ALA A 450 -20.39 -0.74 -1.38
N LYS A 451 -19.53 0.18 -1.82
CA LYS A 451 -18.24 0.49 -1.20
C LYS A 451 -18.26 1.86 -0.53
N LYS A 452 -17.31 2.10 0.37
CA LYS A 452 -17.11 3.37 1.07
C LYS A 452 -17.04 4.52 0.06
N GLY A 453 -17.75 5.61 0.35
CA GLY A 453 -17.90 6.76 -0.54
C GLY A 453 -19.09 6.66 -1.50
N GLU A 454 -19.72 5.50 -1.65
CA GLU A 454 -21.06 5.42 -2.24
C GLU A 454 -22.11 5.78 -1.20
N PHE A 455 -23.04 6.67 -1.56
CA PHE A 455 -24.08 7.16 -0.67
C PHE A 455 -25.46 6.65 -1.09
N PHE A 456 -26.25 6.21 -0.12
CA PHE A 456 -27.63 5.76 -0.35
C PHE A 456 -28.51 6.00 0.89
N THR A 457 -29.83 5.86 0.72
CA THR A 457 -30.79 6.19 1.78
C THR A 457 -31.12 4.96 2.62
N ARG A 458 -30.90 5.03 3.93
CA ARG A 458 -31.44 4.07 4.89
C ARG A 458 -32.85 4.49 5.29
N THR A 459 -33.82 3.62 5.01
CA THR A 459 -35.25 3.87 5.26
C THR A 459 -35.79 3.12 6.47
N GLY A 460 -35.01 2.20 7.04
CA GLY A 460 -35.34 1.57 8.30
C GLY A 460 -34.20 0.73 8.87
N TYR A 461 -34.20 0.49 10.17
CA TYR A 461 -33.22 -0.37 10.83
C TYR A 461 -33.86 -1.23 11.92
N ASN A 462 -33.28 -2.39 12.19
CA ASN A 462 -33.61 -3.23 13.33
C ASN A 462 -32.30 -3.65 14.01
N THR A 463 -32.07 -3.14 15.23
CA THR A 463 -30.85 -3.39 16.00
C THR A 463 -30.80 -4.77 16.64
N GLU A 464 -31.94 -5.42 16.85
CA GLU A 464 -32.02 -6.76 17.45
C GLU A 464 -31.47 -7.81 16.48
N VAL A 465 -31.92 -7.76 15.22
CA VAL A 465 -31.44 -8.68 14.17
C VAL A 465 -30.26 -8.13 13.37
N GLY A 466 -29.90 -6.85 13.55
CA GLY A 466 -28.74 -6.22 12.93
C GLY A 466 -28.88 -5.86 11.45
N TRP A 467 -30.11 -5.67 10.95
CA TRP A 467 -30.38 -5.37 9.54
C TRP A 467 -30.91 -3.95 9.32
N SER A 468 -30.57 -3.37 8.17
CA SER A 468 -31.08 -2.10 7.67
C SER A 468 -31.82 -2.33 6.35
N ARG A 469 -32.95 -1.63 6.16
CA ARG A 469 -33.66 -1.49 4.89
C ARG A 469 -33.18 -0.21 4.22
N VAL A 470 -32.75 -0.32 2.97
CA VAL A 470 -32.13 0.78 2.22
C VAL A 470 -32.75 0.93 0.85
N VAL A 471 -32.63 2.12 0.27
CA VAL A 471 -32.95 2.38 -1.14
C VAL A 471 -31.64 2.66 -1.87
N TYR A 472 -31.27 1.77 -2.78
CA TYR A 472 -30.06 1.86 -3.60
C TYR A 472 -30.43 1.72 -5.07
N ASN A 473 -30.04 2.68 -5.90
CA ASN A 473 -30.43 2.77 -7.32
C ASN A 473 -31.93 2.56 -7.56
N GLY A 474 -32.77 3.14 -6.69
CA GLY A 474 -34.23 3.04 -6.75
C GLY A 474 -34.84 1.71 -6.28
N GLN A 475 -34.02 0.74 -5.85
CA GLN A 475 -34.48 -0.56 -5.36
C GLN A 475 -34.46 -0.62 -3.83
N THR A 476 -35.47 -1.26 -3.23
CA THR A 476 -35.45 -1.58 -1.79
C THR A 476 -34.61 -2.82 -1.56
N LEU A 477 -33.52 -2.68 -0.82
CA LEU A 477 -32.58 -3.75 -0.47
C LEU A 477 -32.33 -3.78 1.04
N TYR A 478 -31.60 -4.79 1.50
CA TYR A 478 -31.29 -5.02 2.90
C TYR A 478 -29.79 -5.25 3.11
N CYS A 479 -29.23 -4.70 4.17
CA CYS A 479 -27.81 -4.83 4.48
C CYS A 479 -27.55 -4.89 5.98
N VAL A 480 -26.36 -5.30 6.38
CA VAL A 480 -25.98 -5.39 7.79
C VAL A 480 -25.76 -3.98 8.35
N THR A 481 -26.50 -3.62 9.39
CA THR A 481 -26.51 -2.26 9.97
C THR A 481 -25.13 -1.84 10.51
N SER A 482 -24.39 -2.76 11.11
CA SER A 482 -23.11 -2.47 11.77
C SER A 482 -21.98 -2.11 10.80
N LEU A 483 -22.16 -2.40 9.51
CA LEU A 483 -21.23 -2.08 8.43
C LEU A 483 -21.52 -0.73 7.77
N LEU A 484 -22.54 -0.01 8.22
CA LEU A 484 -22.87 1.34 7.73
C LEU A 484 -22.30 2.43 8.65
N SER A 485 -21.95 3.54 8.03
CA SER A 485 -21.74 4.84 8.66
C SER A 485 -22.88 5.77 8.28
N ILE A 486 -23.44 6.48 9.26
CA ILE A 486 -24.45 7.53 9.05
C ILE A 486 -23.70 8.83 8.79
N GLN A 487 -24.14 9.60 7.80
CA GLN A 487 -23.53 10.86 7.40
C GLN A 487 -24.27 12.07 7.94
#